data_AF-A0A2N8RW36-F1
#
_entry.id   AF-A0A2N8RW36-F1
#
_cell.length_a   1.000
_cell.length_b   1.000
_cell.length_c   1.000
_cell.angle_alpha   90.00
_cell.angle_beta   90.00
_cell.angle_gamma   90.00
#
_symmetry.space_group_name_H-M   'P 1'
#
loop_
_entity.id
_entity.type
_entity.pdbx_description
1 polymer ?
#
loop_
_entity_poly.entity_id
_entity_poly.type
_entity_poly.pdbx_seq_one_letter_code
_entity_poly.pdbx_strand_id
1 'polypeptide(L)' 'AATIVRDNGTFTLAANGQWTFVASSAFNELNVGQQVQESFSVTSIDGTPATVTVTITGTNDAAVIAGDVAQTA' A
#
# COMPACT_ATOMS: atom_id res chain seq x y z
N ALA A 1 -1.71 9.22 19.91
CA ALA A 1 -1.55 8.75 18.53
C ALA A 1 -0.99 7.33 18.58
N ALA A 2 -1.45 6.44 17.70
CA ALA A 2 -0.97 5.07 17.61
C ALA A 2 -0.16 4.87 16.32
N THR A 3 0.81 3.96 16.35
CA THR A 3 1.61 3.56 15.19
C THR A 3 1.76 2.05 15.19
N ILE A 4 1.44 1.42 14.06
CA ILE A 4 1.48 -0.02 13.87
C ILE A 4 2.32 -0.28 12.63
N VAL A 5 3.42 -1.01 12.79
CA VAL A 5 4.30 -1.43 11.69
C VAL A 5 3.91 -2.85 11.28
N ARG A 6 3.71 -3.04 9.98
CA ARG A 6 3.45 -4.32 9.30
C ARG A 6 4.49 -4.52 8.20
N ASP A 7 4.57 -5.72 7.67
CA ASP A 7 5.45 -6.04 6.55
C ASP A 7 5.13 -5.19 5.31
N ASN A 8 3.83 -4.92 5.09
CA ASN A 8 3.35 -4.19 3.92
C ASN A 8 3.36 -2.65 4.10
N GLY A 9 3.65 -2.15 5.29
CA GLY A 9 3.69 -0.71 5.54
C GLY A 9 3.45 -0.30 6.99
N THR A 10 3.46 1.01 7.20
CA THR A 10 3.25 1.61 8.52
C THR A 10 1.93 2.35 8.56
N PHE A 11 1.06 1.96 9.49
CA PHE A 11 -0.20 2.63 9.79
C PHE A 11 -0.01 3.58 10.97
N THR A 12 -0.50 4.81 10.85
CA THR A 12 -0.57 5.76 11.97
C THR A 12 -1.99 6.26 12.17
N LEU A 13 -2.39 6.44 13.43
CA LEU A 13 -3.68 7.01 13.82
C LEU A 13 -3.47 8.16 14.80
N ALA A 14 -3.81 9.38 14.36
CA ALA A 14 -3.77 10.58 15.18
C ALA A 14 -4.96 10.61 16.18
N ALA A 15 -4.83 11.41 17.23
CA ALA A 15 -5.84 11.52 18.29
C ALA A 15 -7.20 12.07 17.79
N ASN A 16 -7.21 12.77 16.66
CA ASN A 16 -8.42 13.30 16.02
C ASN A 16 -9.04 12.30 15.01
N GLY A 17 -8.56 11.05 14.97
CA GLY A 17 -9.07 10.01 14.08
C GLY A 17 -8.50 10.03 12.66
N GLN A 18 -7.66 11.01 12.31
CA GLN A 18 -6.95 10.98 11.01
C GLN A 18 -5.96 9.84 11.01
N TRP A 19 -5.96 9.04 9.95
CA TRP A 19 -5.03 7.95 9.77
C TRP A 19 -4.21 8.10 8.49
N THR A 20 -3.00 7.55 8.51
CA THR A 20 -2.17 7.40 7.31
C THR A 20 -1.69 5.96 7.20
N PHE A 21 -1.46 5.53 5.97
CA PHE A 21 -0.75 4.29 5.68
C PHE A 21 0.38 4.60 4.70
N VAL A 22 1.60 4.26 5.08
CA VAL A 22 2.79 4.40 4.22
C VAL A 22 3.23 2.99 3.83
N ALA A 23 3.05 2.65 2.56
CA ALA A 23 3.50 1.40 1.98
C ALA A 23 5.01 1.20 2.17
N SER A 24 5.44 -0.03 2.46
CA SER A 24 6.87 -0.37 2.62
C SER A 24 7.60 -0.50 1.28
N SER A 25 6.87 -0.74 0.19
CA SER A 25 7.42 -0.87 -1.16
C SER A 25 6.40 -0.45 -2.23
N ALA A 26 6.81 -0.51 -3.51
CA ALA A 26 5.91 -0.33 -4.64
C ALA A 26 5.08 -1.58 -4.98
N PHE A 27 5.39 -2.74 -4.38
CA PHE A 27 4.73 -4.02 -4.65
C PHE A 27 4.77 -4.45 -6.13
N ASN A 28 5.90 -4.23 -6.80
CA ASN A 28 6.09 -4.57 -8.22
C ASN A 28 5.95 -6.08 -8.51
N GLU A 29 6.02 -6.91 -7.47
CA GLU A 29 5.74 -8.34 -7.54
C GLU A 29 4.26 -8.68 -7.75
N LEU A 30 3.34 -7.73 -7.50
CA LEU A 30 1.91 -7.93 -7.71
C LEU A 30 1.54 -7.69 -9.17
N ASN A 31 1.06 -8.75 -9.82
CA ASN A 31 0.46 -8.66 -11.13
C ASN A 31 -0.86 -7.89 -11.09
N VAL A 32 -1.36 -7.49 -12.26
CA VAL A 32 -2.67 -6.83 -12.37
C VAL A 32 -3.77 -7.63 -11.67
N GLY A 33 -4.46 -6.98 -10.73
CA GLY A 33 -5.55 -7.58 -9.96
C GLY A 33 -5.12 -8.49 -8.81
N GLN A 34 -3.82 -8.76 -8.62
CA GLN A 34 -3.34 -9.37 -7.38
C GLN A 34 -3.42 -8.35 -6.25
N GLN A 35 -3.72 -8.85 -5.05
CA GLN A 35 -3.96 -7.99 -3.89
C GLN A 35 -3.24 -8.52 -2.66
N VAL A 36 -2.77 -7.57 -1.85
CA VAL A 36 -2.34 -7.80 -0.48
C VAL A 36 -3.19 -6.91 0.43
N GLN A 37 -3.58 -7.43 1.58
CA GLN A 37 -4.46 -6.72 2.53
C GLN A 37 -3.86 -6.68 3.92
N GLU A 38 -4.07 -5.55 4.58
CA GLU A 38 -3.76 -5.33 5.99
C GLU A 38 -5.00 -4.85 6.72
N SER A 39 -5.24 -5.40 7.91
CA SER A 39 -6.31 -4.96 8.80
C SER A 39 -5.75 -4.40 10.11
N PHE A 40 -6.25 -3.22 10.47
CA PHE A 40 -5.86 -2.47 11.66
C PHE A 40 -7.08 -2.27 12.54
N SER A 41 -7.10 -2.92 13.70
CA SER A 41 -8.10 -2.65 14.73
C SER A 41 -7.79 -1.31 15.40
N VAL A 42 -8.79 -0.43 15.44
CA VAL A 42 -8.72 0.89 16.05
C VAL A 42 -9.85 1.04 17.06
N THR A 43 -9.72 1.99 17.98
CA THR A 43 -10.75 2.30 18.97
C THR A 43 -11.02 3.79 18.92
N SER A 44 -12.29 4.16 18.75
CA SER A 44 -12.69 5.57 18.82
C SER A 44 -12.65 6.09 20.25
N ILE A 45 -12.77 7.40 20.40
CA ILE A 45 -12.65 8.08 21.69
C ILE A 45 -13.73 7.66 22.71
N ASP A 46 -14.88 7.19 22.22
CA ASP A 46 -15.99 6.66 23.00
C ASP A 46 -15.80 5.17 23.40
N GLY A 47 -14.68 4.55 23.01
CA GLY A 47 -14.37 3.15 23.29
C GLY A 47 -14.92 2.16 22.27
N THR A 48 -15.62 2.62 21.23
CA THR A 48 -16.17 1.73 20.20
C THR A 48 -15.04 1.14 19.33
N PRO A 49 -14.95 -0.20 19.17
CA PRO A 49 -13.97 -0.81 18.28
C PRO A 49 -14.37 -0.64 16.81
N ALA A 50 -13.39 -0.41 15.95
CA ALA A 50 -13.55 -0.35 14.50
C ALA A 50 -12.34 -0.97 13.81
N THR A 51 -12.46 -1.22 12.50
CA THR A 51 -11.38 -1.80 11.68
C THR A 51 -11.14 -0.95 10.45
N VAL A 52 -9.87 -0.64 10.19
CA VAL A 52 -9.41 -0.06 8.93
C VAL A 52 -8.76 -1.16 8.12
N THR A 53 -9.25 -1.40 6.90
CA THR A 53 -8.66 -2.36 5.96
C THR A 53 -8.01 -1.60 4.82
N VAL A 54 -6.71 -1.86 4.62
CA VAL A 54 -5.94 -1.33 3.51
C VAL A 54 -5.74 -2.44 2.49
N THR A 55 -6.16 -2.19 1.25
CA THR A 55 -5.99 -3.11 0.13
C THR A 55 -5.02 -2.49 -0.87
N ILE A 56 -3.91 -3.20 -1.11
CA ILE A 56 -2.93 -2.85 -2.13
C ILE A 56 -3.22 -3.72 -3.35
N THR A 57 -3.52 -3.08 -4.48
CA THR A 57 -3.85 -3.78 -5.73
C THR A 57 -2.74 -3.55 -6.74
N GLY A 58 -2.16 -4.64 -7.23
CA GLY A 58 -1.17 -4.61 -8.30
C GLY A 58 -1.76 -4.03 -9.58
N THR A 59 -1.00 -3.13 -10.20
CA THR A 59 -1.27 -2.59 -11.53
C THR A 59 -0.16 -3.00 -12.48
N ASN A 60 -0.47 -3.16 -13.76
CA ASN A 60 0.56 -3.38 -14.77
C ASN A 60 0.87 -2.08 -15.49
N ASP A 61 2.13 -1.67 -15.47
CA ASP A 61 2.59 -0.55 -16.29
C ASP A 61 2.74 -0.98 -17.75
N ALA A 62 2.59 -0.02 -18.67
CA ALA A 62 2.84 -0.28 -20.08
C ALA A 62 4.30 -0.68 -20.29
N ALA A 63 4.54 -1.75 -21.06
CA ALA A 63 5.89 -2.16 -21.39
C ALA A 63 6.61 -1.04 -22.16
N VAL A 64 7.79 -0.65 -21.68
CA VAL A 64 8.68 0.26 -22.41
C VAL A 64 9.76 -0.56 -23.08
N ILE A 65 9.64 -0.75 -24.40
CA ILE A 65 10.69 -1.37 -25.22
C ILE A 65 11.57 -0.26 -25.78
N ALA A 66 12.81 -0.17 -25.30
CA ALA A 66 13.85 0.64 -25.92
C ALA A 66 14.91 -0.29 -26.52
N GLY A 67 15.20 -0.11 -27.81
CA GLY A 67 16.28 -0.80 -28.51
C GLY A 67 17.18 0.23 -29.17
N ASP A 68 18.49 0.06 -29.07
CA ASP A 68 19.43 0.83 -29.88
C ASP A 68 19.37 0.29 -31.31
N VAL A 69 18.79 1.06 -32.23
CA VAL A 69 18.72 0.67 -33.64
C VAL A 69 20.04 1.05 -34.29
N ALA A 70 21.13 0.37 -33.92
CA ALA A 70 22.37 0.41 -34.68
C ALA A 70 22.17 -0.38 -35.98
N GLN A 71 21.48 0.22 -36.95
CA GLN A 71 21.52 -0.26 -38.33
C GLN A 71 22.88 0.10 -38.91
N THR A 72 23.83 -0.83 -38.83
CA THR A 72 24.97 -0.83 -39.75
C THR A 72 24.48 -1.27 -41.12
N ALA A 73 24.61 -0.36 -42.10
CA ALA A 73 24.41 -0.62 -43.52
C ALA A 73 25.58 -1.43 -44.12
#